data_AF-A0A502EJ21-F1
#
_entry.id   AF-A0A502EJ21-F1
#
_cell.length_a   1.000
_cell.length_b   1.000
_cell.length_c   1.000
_cell.angle_alpha   90.00
_cell.angle_beta   90.00
_cell.angle_gamma   90.00
#
_symmetry.space_group_name_H-M   'P 1'
#
loop_
_entity.id
_entity.type
_entity.pdbx_description
1 polymer ?
#
loop_
_entity_poly.entity_id
_entity_poly.type
_entity_poly.pdbx_seq_one_letter_code
_entity_poly.pdbx_strand_id
1 'polypeptide(L)' 'MDDDINARYWARVFQLSNLDLATAVMIVGPDARAVAQFLGNAGSRY' A
#
# COMPACT_ATOMS: atom_id res chain seq x y z
N MET A 1 -17.77 3.63 1.21
CA MET A 1 -17.48 4.58 0.12
C MET A 1 -16.13 5.28 0.32
N ASP A 2 -15.63 5.38 1.56
CA ASP A 2 -14.34 6.00 1.85
C ASP A 2 -13.11 5.15 1.48
N ASP A 3 -13.22 3.83 1.55
CA ASP A 3 -12.09 2.92 1.27
C ASP A 3 -11.57 3.01 -0.19
N ASP A 4 -12.46 3.17 -1.17
CA ASP A 4 -12.08 3.29 -2.59
C ASP A 4 -11.32 4.60 -2.89
N ILE A 5 -11.71 5.69 -2.22
CA ILE A 5 -11.06 7.01 -2.37
C ILE A 5 -9.68 6.95 -1.72
N ASN A 6 -9.59 6.35 -0.53
CA ASN A 6 -8.35 6.19 0.21
C ASN A 6 -7.38 5.30 -0.58
N ALA A 7 -7.84 4.18 -1.15
CA ALA A 7 -7.04 3.30 -1.98
C ALA A 7 -6.48 4.01 -3.22
N ARG A 8 -7.30 4.80 -3.93
CA ARG A 8 -6.85 5.57 -5.11
C ARG A 8 -5.84 6.67 -4.75
N TYR A 9 -6.02 7.31 -3.59
CA TYR A 9 -5.08 8.33 -3.10
C TYR A 9 -3.71 7.71 -2.81
N TRP A 10 -3.67 6.62 -2.04
CA TRP A 10 -2.42 5.95 -1.71
C TRP A 10 -1.75 5.29 -2.92
N ALA A 11 -2.50 4.70 -3.84
CA ALA A 11 -1.96 4.16 -5.10
C ALA A 11 -1.26 5.25 -5.94
N ARG A 12 -1.81 6.47 -5.97
CA ARG A 12 -1.21 7.60 -6.70
C ARG A 12 0.05 8.14 -6.01
N VAL A 13 0.02 8.24 -4.69
CA VAL A 13 1.14 8.76 -3.88
C VAL A 13 2.35 7.83 -3.94
N PHE A 14 2.11 6.52 -3.83
CA PHE A 14 3.19 5.55 -3.83
C PHE A 14 3.58 5.06 -5.23
N GLN A 15 2.86 5.46 -6.29
CA GLN A 15 3.00 4.89 -7.65
C GLN A 15 2.97 3.36 -7.68
N LEU A 16 2.33 2.74 -6.69
CA LEU A 16 2.25 1.30 -6.56
C LEU A 16 1.02 0.79 -7.31
N SER A 17 1.16 -0.40 -7.89
CA SER A 17 0.00 -1.04 -8.48
C SER A 17 -1.03 -1.36 -7.39
N ASN A 18 -2.31 -1.35 -7.73
CA ASN A 18 -3.37 -1.81 -6.82
C ASN A 18 -3.10 -3.25 -6.32
N LEU A 19 -2.37 -4.06 -7.10
CA LEU A 19 -1.95 -5.40 -6.72
C LEU A 19 -0.94 -5.36 -5.57
N ASP A 20 0.08 -4.52 -5.63
CA ASP A 20 1.09 -4.41 -4.57
C ASP A 20 0.48 -3.91 -3.26
N LEU A 21 -0.45 -2.94 -3.36
CA LEU A 21 -1.19 -2.45 -2.20
C LEU A 21 -2.08 -3.54 -1.60
N ALA A 22 -2.82 -4.29 -2.42
CA ALA A 22 -3.65 -5.40 -1.97
C ALA A 22 -2.81 -6.51 -1.32
N THR A 23 -1.66 -6.86 -1.91
CA THR A 23 -0.71 -7.83 -1.35
C THR A 23 -0.15 -7.35 -0.02
N ALA A 24 0.24 -6.08 0.09
CA ALA A 24 0.71 -5.52 1.36
C ALA A 24 -0.38 -5.60 2.44
N VAL A 25 -1.60 -5.15 2.15
CA VAL A 25 -2.74 -5.23 3.07
C VAL A 25 -3.04 -6.69 3.47
N MET A 26 -2.90 -7.65 2.55
CA MET A 26 -3.08 -9.07 2.86
C MET A 26 -2.01 -9.63 3.81
N ILE A 27 -0.78 -9.14 3.72
CA ILE A 27 0.36 -9.64 4.52
C ILE A 27 0.41 -8.99 5.91
N VAL A 28 0.25 -7.67 5.98
CA VAL A 28 0.42 -6.90 7.23
C VAL A 28 -0.88 -6.38 7.84
N GLY A 29 -2.02 -6.61 7.18
CA GLY A 29 -3.32 -6.11 7.59
C GLY A 29 -3.60 -4.68 7.07
N PRO A 30 -4.79 -4.12 7.36
CA PRO A 30 -5.23 -2.83 6.83
C PRO A 30 -4.58 -1.61 7.49
N ASP A 31 -3.61 -1.80 8.40
CA ASP A 31 -2.93 -0.70 9.06
C ASP A 31 -2.03 0.06 8.08
N ALA A 32 -2.34 1.34 7.85
CA ALA A 32 -1.63 2.15 6.85
C ALA A 32 -0.13 2.31 7.15
N ARG A 33 0.27 2.32 8.42
CA ARG A 33 1.69 2.46 8.81
C ARG A 33 2.45 1.17 8.54
N ALA A 34 1.86 0.03 8.86
CA ALA A 34 2.43 -1.28 8.56
C ALA A 34 2.54 -1.50 7.04
N VAL A 35 1.50 -1.16 6.28
CA VAL A 35 1.48 -1.25 4.81
C VAL A 35 2.57 -0.37 4.20
N ALA A 36 2.70 0.89 4.65
CA ALA A 36 3.74 1.80 4.18
C ALA A 36 5.16 1.31 4.53
N GLN A 37 5.37 0.71 5.70
CA GLN A 37 6.67 0.12 6.07
C GLN A 37 7.01 -1.10 5.20
N PHE A 38 6.04 -1.98 4.96
CA PHE A 38 6.22 -3.15 4.11
C PHE A 38 6.61 -2.75 2.69
N LEU A 39 5.88 -1.79 2.12
CA LEU A 39 6.12 -1.28 0.77
C LEU A 39 7.43 -0.48 0.68
N GLY A 40 7.75 0.32 1.70
CA GLY A 40 9.02 1.07 1.78
C GLY A 40 10.24 0.15 1.87
N ASN A 41 10.17 -0.93 2.66
CA ASN A 41 11.22 -1.96 2.70
C ASN A 41 11.33 -2.76 1.40
N ALA A 42 10.22 -2.99 0.71
CA ALA A 42 10.22 -3.68 -0.58
C ALA A 42 10.89 -2.83 -1.68
N GLY A 43 10.65 -1.50 -1.68
CA GLY A 43 11.23 -0.57 -2.65
C GLY A 43 12.71 -0.23 -2.42
N SER A 44 13.20 -0.30 -1.18
CA SER A 44 14.59 0.03 -0.83
C SER A 44 15.62 -1.04 -1.24
N ARG A 45 15.19 -2.16 -1.83
CA ARG A 45 16.05 -3.32 -2.12
C ARG A 45 16.56 -3.39 -3.56
N TYR A 46 16.38 -2.34 -4.35
CA TYR A 46 16.89 -2.21 -5.72
C TYR A 46 17.66 -0.91 -5.90
#